data_AF-A0A516GPG2-F1
#
_entry.id   AF-A0A516GPG2-F1
#
_cell.length_a   1.000
_cell.length_b   1.000
_cell.length_c   1.000
_cell.angle_alpha   90.00
_cell.angle_beta   90.00
_cell.angle_gamma   90.00
#
_symmetry.space_group_name_H-M   'P 1'
#
loop_
_entity.id
_entity.type
_entity.pdbx_description
1 polymer ?
#
loop_
_entity_poly.entity_id
_entity_poly.type
_entity_poly.pdbx_seq_one_letter_code
_entity_poly.pdbx_strand_id
1 'polypeptide(L)'
;MKVKGILIIVICATVWSCGVNKHLDSSNLISDIEAYISKVDSDNSLEESTVEGALTDTEGFEDIGTFKSHRRFNPTTKTLYRIENIENIENTGDTRAERYYFRDNSLVAVRVNSSPTNNKNIYLNEGKIISSSNIDLEEAELLIVKGERFKNEYKSK
;
A
#
# COMPACT_ATOMS: atom_id res chain seq x y z
N MET A 1 32.73 -54.84 -28.84
CA MET A 1 31.55 -54.44 -28.04
C MET A 1 31.70 -55.00 -26.63
N LYS A 2 31.77 -54.12 -25.62
CA LYS A 2 31.28 -54.29 -24.23
C LYS A 2 31.81 -53.10 -23.42
N VAL A 3 30.96 -52.10 -23.26
CA VAL A 3 31.18 -50.94 -22.40
C VAL A 3 30.96 -51.38 -20.95
N LYS A 4 31.92 -51.08 -20.06
CA LYS A 4 31.75 -51.12 -18.59
C LYS A 4 32.46 -49.85 -18.11
N GLY A 5 31.78 -48.73 -17.87
CA GLY A 5 30.75 -48.54 -16.87
C GLY A 5 31.37 -47.72 -15.74
N ILE A 6 31.63 -46.44 -15.99
CA ILE A 6 32.18 -45.48 -15.02
C ILE A 6 31.06 -45.13 -14.04
N LEU A 7 31.23 -45.52 -12.78
CA LEU A 7 30.31 -45.20 -11.69
C LEU A 7 30.63 -43.78 -11.19
N ILE A 8 29.88 -42.78 -11.66
CA ILE A 8 29.94 -41.42 -11.11
C ILE A 8 29.06 -41.40 -9.85
N ILE A 9 29.70 -41.36 -8.68
CA ILE A 9 29.02 -41.14 -7.40
C ILE A 9 28.73 -39.63 -7.31
N VAL A 10 27.49 -39.24 -7.61
CA VAL A 10 26.98 -37.89 -7.36
C VAL A 10 26.70 -37.76 -5.87
N ILE A 11 27.60 -37.09 -5.15
CA ILE A 11 27.41 -36.70 -3.75
C ILE A 11 26.42 -35.53 -3.75
N CYS A 12 25.14 -35.83 -3.53
CA CYS A 12 24.12 -34.83 -3.21
C CYS A 12 24.38 -34.29 -1.79
N ALA A 13 25.22 -33.26 -1.69
CA ALA A 13 25.24 -32.40 -0.51
C ALA A 13 23.96 -31.58 -0.49
N THR A 14 22.91 -32.13 0.15
CA THR A 14 21.75 -31.36 0.56
C THR A 14 22.18 -30.44 1.68
N VAL A 15 22.69 -29.28 1.30
CA VAL A 15 22.79 -28.14 2.21
C VAL A 15 21.37 -27.82 2.67
N TRP A 16 21.02 -28.31 3.85
CA TRP A 16 19.99 -27.73 4.69
C TRP A 16 20.45 -26.31 5.03
N SER A 17 20.24 -25.38 4.09
CA SER A 17 20.13 -23.99 4.44
C SER A 17 18.80 -23.86 5.18
N CYS A 18 18.83 -24.15 6.48
CA CYS A 18 17.88 -23.58 7.42
C CYS A 18 18.11 -22.07 7.36
N GLY A 19 17.46 -21.42 6.40
CA GLY A 19 17.32 -19.98 6.37
C GLY A 19 16.76 -19.58 7.73
N VAL A 20 17.55 -18.86 8.51
CA VAL A 20 17.11 -18.26 9.75
C VAL A 20 16.02 -17.29 9.34
N ASN A 21 14.75 -17.71 9.43
CA ASN A 21 13.62 -16.82 9.30
C ASN A 21 13.79 -15.80 10.42
N LYS A 22 14.35 -14.63 10.08
CA LYS A 22 14.26 -13.46 10.94
C LYS A 22 12.77 -13.14 11.02
N HIS A 23 12.12 -13.75 12.00
CA HIS A 23 10.82 -13.33 12.47
C HIS A 23 11.06 -11.96 13.12
N LEU A 24 11.24 -10.93 12.29
CA LEU A 24 11.08 -9.55 12.73
C LEU A 24 9.70 -9.51 13.37
N ASP A 25 9.68 -9.17 14.65
CA ASP A 25 8.45 -9.07 15.41
C ASP A 25 7.55 -8.04 14.71
N SER A 26 6.49 -8.51 14.07
CA SER A 26 5.57 -7.69 13.30
C SER A 26 4.97 -6.59 14.17
N SER A 27 4.88 -6.78 15.48
CA SER A 27 4.41 -5.75 16.41
C SER A 27 5.32 -4.53 16.47
N ASN A 28 6.65 -4.71 16.48
CA ASN A 28 7.61 -3.62 16.48
C ASN A 28 7.58 -2.85 15.15
N LEU A 29 7.45 -3.56 14.02
CA LEU A 29 7.30 -2.94 12.71
C LEU A 29 6.01 -2.12 12.60
N ILE A 30 4.88 -2.68 13.06
CA ILE A 30 3.60 -1.97 13.07
C ILE A 30 3.71 -0.72 13.96
N SER A 31 4.31 -0.83 15.15
CA SER A 31 4.50 0.32 16.04
C SER A 31 5.37 1.42 15.44
N ASP A 32 6.42 1.07 14.69
CA ASP A 32 7.24 2.06 13.97
C ASP A 32 6.47 2.73 12.83
N ILE A 33 5.66 1.96 12.07
CA ILE A 33 4.79 2.50 11.02
C ILE A 33 3.74 3.44 11.64
N GLU A 34 3.17 3.10 12.78
CA GLU A 34 2.21 3.94 13.51
C GLU A 34 2.81 5.27 14.00
N ALA A 35 4.01 5.20 14.55
CA ALA A 35 4.77 6.40 14.94
C ALA A 35 5.07 7.27 13.71
N TYR A 36 5.43 6.63 12.59
CA TYR A 36 5.66 7.32 11.33
C TYR A 36 4.39 8.02 10.80
N ILE A 37 3.25 7.33 10.78
CA ILE A 37 1.96 7.90 10.37
C ILE A 37 1.64 9.13 11.22
N SER A 38 1.76 9.01 12.54
CA SER A 38 1.51 10.12 13.47
C SER A 38 2.40 11.33 13.20
N LYS A 39 3.68 11.08 12.88
CA LYS A 39 4.61 12.14 12.46
C LYS A 39 4.15 12.81 11.16
N VAL A 40 3.84 12.05 10.12
CA VAL A 40 3.40 12.60 8.83
C VAL A 40 2.11 13.42 8.97
N ASP A 41 1.15 12.94 9.75
CA ASP A 41 -0.13 13.61 9.93
C ASP A 41 0.00 14.95 10.67
N SER A 42 0.94 15.03 11.62
CA SER A 42 1.22 16.25 12.41
C SER A 42 2.26 17.19 11.79
N ASP A 43 2.93 16.80 10.70
CA ASP A 43 4.02 17.58 10.10
C ASP A 43 3.51 18.74 9.23
N ASN A 44 3.40 19.92 9.84
CA ASN A 44 2.98 21.15 9.17
C ASN A 44 4.01 21.73 8.19
N SER A 45 5.20 21.11 8.06
CA SER A 45 6.21 21.53 7.07
C SER A 45 5.98 20.92 5.67
N LEU A 46 5.10 19.92 5.56
CA LEU A 46 4.73 19.32 4.29
C LEU A 46 3.75 20.23 3.53
N GLU A 47 3.98 20.39 2.23
CA GLU A 47 3.03 21.04 1.33
C GLU A 47 1.90 20.09 0.94
N GLU A 48 0.76 20.66 0.59
CA GLU A 48 -0.40 19.94 0.09
C GLU A 48 -0.76 20.39 -1.33
N SER A 49 -1.08 19.43 -2.19
CA SER A 49 -1.73 19.69 -3.48
C SER A 49 -3.01 18.88 -3.60
N THR A 50 -3.97 19.43 -4.33
CA THR A 50 -5.31 18.85 -4.46
C THR A 50 -5.61 18.53 -5.92
N VAL A 51 -6.24 17.37 -6.14
CA VAL A 51 -6.80 16.96 -7.42
C VAL A 51 -8.25 16.54 -7.18
N GLU A 52 -9.17 17.03 -8.01
CA GLU A 52 -10.60 16.75 -7.90
C GLU A 52 -11.14 16.25 -9.23
N GLY A 53 -12.23 15.49 -9.20
CA GLY A 53 -12.89 15.00 -10.40
C GLY A 53 -14.19 14.24 -10.11
N ALA A 54 -14.81 13.76 -11.19
CA ALA A 54 -16.00 12.93 -11.13
C ALA A 54 -15.63 11.44 -10.99
N LEU A 55 -16.50 10.67 -10.32
CA LEU A 55 -16.54 9.23 -10.35
C LEU A 55 -17.56 8.84 -11.39
N THR A 56 -17.17 7.99 -12.34
CA THR A 56 -18.11 7.46 -13.33
C THR A 56 -18.48 6.03 -13.00
N ASP A 57 -19.62 5.58 -13.55
CA ASP A 57 -19.93 4.16 -13.62
C ASP A 57 -18.83 3.37 -14.36
N THR A 58 -18.94 2.04 -14.35
CA THR A 58 -17.95 1.16 -14.96
C THR A 58 -17.84 1.32 -16.49
N GLU A 59 -18.88 1.86 -17.12
CA GLU A 59 -18.91 2.09 -18.57
C GLU A 59 -18.40 3.49 -18.95
N GLY A 60 -18.28 4.41 -17.98
CA GLY A 60 -17.82 5.78 -18.15
C GLY A 60 -18.92 6.73 -18.64
N PHE A 61 -20.19 6.35 -18.58
CA PHE A 61 -21.30 7.11 -19.15
C PHE A 61 -22.03 7.97 -18.13
N GLU A 62 -22.20 7.46 -16.90
CA GLU A 62 -22.93 8.16 -15.85
C GLU A 62 -21.97 8.68 -14.77
N ASP A 63 -22.18 9.92 -14.33
CA ASP A 63 -21.57 10.45 -13.12
C ASP A 63 -22.29 9.84 -11.91
N ILE A 64 -21.53 9.18 -11.04
CA ILE A 64 -22.02 8.51 -9.83
C ILE A 64 -21.50 9.18 -8.55
N GLY A 65 -20.71 10.26 -8.70
CA GLY A 65 -20.24 11.06 -7.59
C GLY A 65 -18.91 11.75 -7.83
N THR A 66 -18.21 12.10 -6.76
CA THR A 66 -17.00 12.92 -6.86
C THR A 66 -15.86 12.32 -6.05
N PHE A 67 -14.64 12.64 -6.49
CA PHE A 67 -13.45 12.38 -5.69
C PHE A 67 -12.63 13.65 -5.48
N LYS A 68 -11.95 13.69 -4.34
CA LYS A 68 -10.97 14.71 -3.98
C LYS A 68 -9.74 14.06 -3.36
N SER A 69 -8.59 14.29 -3.96
CA SER A 69 -7.31 13.71 -3.58
C SER A 69 -6.34 14.78 -3.09
N HIS A 70 -5.93 14.69 -1.83
CA HIS A 70 -4.94 15.53 -1.18
C HIS A 70 -3.60 14.82 -1.10
N ARG A 71 -2.53 15.46 -1.59
CA ARG A 71 -1.19 14.87 -1.62
C ARG A 71 -0.27 15.70 -0.73
N ARG A 72 0.31 15.09 0.31
CA ARG A 72 1.30 15.73 1.18
C ARG A 72 2.72 15.31 0.81
N PHE A 73 3.57 16.29 0.54
CA PHE A 73 4.93 16.07 0.06
C PHE A 73 5.92 17.11 0.61
N ASN A 74 7.22 16.77 0.60
CA ASN A 74 8.26 17.74 0.94
C ASN A 74 8.45 18.72 -0.25
N PRO A 75 8.39 20.04 -0.03
CA PRO A 75 8.42 21.01 -1.11
C PRO A 75 9.77 21.09 -1.84
N THR A 76 10.86 20.80 -1.14
CA THR A 76 12.23 20.88 -1.65
C THR A 76 12.62 19.61 -2.40
N THR A 77 12.39 18.44 -1.80
CA THR A 77 12.81 17.15 -2.38
C THR A 77 11.73 16.53 -3.28
N LYS A 78 10.51 17.07 -3.25
CA LYS A 78 9.31 16.49 -3.89
C LYS A 78 9.05 15.04 -3.45
N THR A 79 9.49 14.67 -2.24
CA THR A 79 9.22 13.35 -1.68
C THR A 79 7.78 13.27 -1.23
N LEU A 80 7.03 12.28 -1.74
CA LEU A 80 5.65 12.01 -1.35
C LEU A 80 5.59 11.27 -0.01
N TYR A 81 4.73 11.73 0.91
CA TYR A 81 4.54 11.12 2.24
C TYR A 81 3.14 10.56 2.43
N ARG A 82 2.10 11.25 1.94
CA ARG A 82 0.71 10.84 2.09
C ARG A 82 -0.12 11.20 0.87
N ILE A 83 -1.03 10.32 0.49
CA ILE A 83 -2.17 10.66 -0.37
C ILE A 83 -3.44 10.32 0.39
N GLU A 84 -4.36 11.26 0.51
CA GLU A 84 -5.71 11.05 1.03
C GLU A 84 -6.70 11.21 -0.12
N ASN A 85 -7.43 10.16 -0.44
CA ASN A 85 -8.46 10.13 -1.48
C ASN A 85 -9.83 10.01 -0.83
N ILE A 86 -10.69 11.00 -1.04
CA ILE A 86 -12.05 11.05 -0.51
C ILE A 86 -13.01 10.90 -1.67
N GLU A 87 -13.84 9.87 -1.63
CA GLU A 87 -14.86 9.55 -2.62
C GLU A 87 -16.24 9.77 -1.98
N ASN A 88 -17.11 10.52 -2.65
CA ASN A 88 -18.50 10.73 -2.26
C ASN A 88 -19.40 10.12 -3.33
N ILE A 89 -20.23 9.15 -2.96
CA ILE A 89 -21.14 8.45 -3.86
C ILE A 89 -22.52 9.10 -3.74
N GLU A 90 -23.01 9.71 -4.83
CA GLU A 90 -24.22 10.55 -4.78
C GLU A 90 -25.48 9.74 -4.49
N ASN A 91 -25.60 8.55 -5.08
CA ASN A 91 -26.81 7.72 -4.97
C ASN A 91 -27.01 7.08 -3.60
N THR A 92 -25.94 6.95 -2.80
CA THR A 92 -26.02 6.33 -1.47
C THR A 92 -25.75 7.34 -0.34
N GLY A 93 -25.12 8.47 -0.65
CA GLY A 93 -24.60 9.40 0.36
C GLY A 93 -23.40 8.85 1.12
N ASP A 94 -22.82 7.74 0.66
CA ASP A 94 -21.67 7.14 1.31
C ASP A 94 -20.40 7.92 0.98
N THR A 95 -19.59 8.15 2.00
CA THR A 95 -18.24 8.69 1.87
C THR A 95 -17.22 7.62 2.21
N ARG A 96 -16.22 7.47 1.34
CA ARG A 96 -15.04 6.63 1.55
C ARG A 96 -13.78 7.49 1.52
N ALA A 97 -13.05 7.51 2.63
CA ALA A 97 -11.76 8.16 2.74
C ALA A 97 -10.65 7.11 2.85
N GLU A 98 -9.67 7.18 1.96
CA GLU A 98 -8.53 6.28 1.87
C GLU A 98 -7.24 7.08 2.04
N ARG A 99 -6.41 6.72 3.01
CA ARG A 99 -5.10 7.32 3.25
C ARG A 99 -4.01 6.33 2.93
N TYR A 100 -3.11 6.71 2.03
CA TYR A 100 -1.95 5.96 1.58
C TYR A 100 -0.69 6.63 2.11
N TYR A 101 0.10 5.91 2.89
CA TYR A 101 1.32 6.43 3.49
C TYR A 101 2.54 5.83 2.82
N PHE A 102 3.48 6.69 2.42
CA PHE A 102 4.68 6.32 1.69
C PHE A 102 5.90 6.64 2.52
N ARG A 103 6.86 5.72 2.64
CA ARG A 103 8.16 5.92 3.28
C ARG A 103 9.24 5.38 2.35
N ASP A 104 10.30 6.15 2.14
CA ASP A 104 11.39 5.77 1.24
C ASP A 104 10.88 5.31 -0.14
N ASN A 105 9.89 6.05 -0.65
CA ASN A 105 9.24 5.80 -1.94
C ASN A 105 8.49 4.44 -2.06
N SER A 106 8.23 3.79 -0.93
CA SER A 106 7.44 2.55 -0.81
C SER A 106 6.14 2.80 -0.05
N LEU A 107 5.05 2.16 -0.45
CA LEU A 107 3.81 2.16 0.34
C LEU A 107 4.04 1.35 1.62
N VAL A 108 3.76 1.94 2.78
CA VAL A 108 3.96 1.30 4.09
C VAL A 108 2.66 1.11 4.88
N ALA A 109 1.62 1.89 4.58
CA ALA A 109 0.31 1.71 5.18
C ALA A 109 -0.82 2.21 4.30
N VAL A 110 -1.98 1.59 4.47
CA VAL A 110 -3.26 2.07 3.95
C VAL A 110 -4.27 2.11 5.10
N ARG A 111 -4.97 3.23 5.25
CA ARG A 111 -6.11 3.36 6.18
C ARG A 111 -7.35 3.71 5.40
N VAL A 112 -8.45 3.01 5.67
CA VAL A 112 -9.74 3.28 5.06
C VAL A 112 -10.76 3.57 6.14
N ASN A 113 -11.43 4.71 6.00
CA ASN A 113 -12.60 5.07 6.76
C ASN A 113 -13.77 5.10 5.76
N SER A 114 -14.79 4.28 5.95
CA SER A 114 -16.02 4.35 5.14
C SER A 114 -17.21 4.35 6.08
N SER A 115 -18.11 5.31 5.94
CA SER A 115 -19.40 5.26 6.63
C SER A 115 -20.27 4.19 5.94
N PRO A 116 -20.95 3.26 6.65
CA PRO A 116 -21.04 3.04 8.11
C PRO A 116 -20.09 1.94 8.65
N THR A 117 -19.09 1.51 7.88
CA THR A 117 -18.26 0.34 8.19
C THR A 117 -17.11 0.62 9.16
N ASN A 118 -16.55 -0.46 9.74
CA ASN A 118 -15.35 -0.38 10.56
C ASN A 118 -14.15 0.14 9.76
N ASN A 119 -13.26 0.86 10.47
CA ASN A 119 -11.98 1.30 9.90
C ASN A 119 -11.15 0.08 9.47
N LYS A 120 -10.58 0.17 8.28
CA LYS A 120 -9.68 -0.85 7.72
C LYS A 120 -8.25 -0.33 7.77
N ASN A 121 -7.32 -1.21 8.12
CA ASN A 121 -5.90 -0.89 8.11
C ASN A 121 -5.14 -1.99 7.39
N ILE A 122 -4.14 -1.60 6.61
CA ILE A 122 -3.17 -2.49 5.97
C ILE A 122 -1.80 -1.94 6.31
N TYR A 123 -0.91 -2.79 6.82
CA TYR A 123 0.48 -2.47 7.08
C TYR A 123 1.35 -3.29 6.16
N LEU A 124 2.33 -2.63 5.54
CA LEU A 124 3.23 -3.24 4.57
C LEU A 124 4.68 -3.11 5.00
N ASN A 125 5.46 -4.14 4.69
CA ASN A 125 6.91 -4.08 4.72
C ASN A 125 7.45 -4.66 3.41
N GLU A 126 8.28 -3.89 2.70
CA GLU A 126 8.85 -4.28 1.40
C GLU A 126 7.78 -4.76 0.39
N GLY A 127 6.62 -4.08 0.37
CA GLY A 127 5.50 -4.41 -0.52
C GLY A 127 4.67 -5.63 -0.11
N LYS A 128 4.99 -6.30 1.00
CA LYS A 128 4.22 -7.43 1.52
C LYS A 128 3.33 -6.99 2.68
N ILE A 129 2.10 -7.49 2.72
CA ILE A 129 1.19 -7.29 3.86
C ILE A 129 1.79 -8.00 5.09
N ILE A 130 2.06 -7.24 6.14
CA ILE A 130 2.51 -7.76 7.44
C ILE A 130 1.36 -7.83 8.46
N SER A 131 0.31 -7.04 8.26
CA SER A 131 -0.92 -7.06 9.06
C SER A 131 -2.05 -6.37 8.32
N SER A 132 -3.27 -6.84 8.52
CA SER A 132 -4.49 -6.19 8.04
C SER A 132 -5.62 -6.37 9.05
N SER A 133 -6.56 -5.41 9.10
CA SER A 133 -7.71 -5.45 10.00
C SER A 133 -8.99 -5.04 9.27
N ASN A 134 -10.08 -5.78 9.50
CA ASN A 134 -11.41 -5.52 8.93
C ASN A 134 -11.45 -5.47 7.39
N ILE A 135 -10.59 -6.25 6.75
CA ILE A 135 -10.46 -6.29 5.28
C ILE A 135 -10.05 -7.69 4.85
N ASP A 136 -10.60 -8.16 3.74
CA ASP A 136 -10.16 -9.40 3.10
C ASP A 136 -8.94 -9.15 2.20
N LEU A 137 -8.34 -10.24 1.70
CA LEU A 137 -7.11 -10.16 0.92
C LEU A 137 -7.33 -9.47 -0.45
N GLU A 138 -8.47 -9.72 -1.08
CA GLU A 138 -8.78 -9.19 -2.42
C GLU A 138 -8.92 -7.66 -2.38
N GLU A 139 -9.68 -7.14 -1.42
CA GLU A 139 -9.81 -5.70 -1.22
C GLU A 139 -8.47 -5.07 -0.80
N ALA A 140 -7.68 -5.77 0.02
CA ALA A 140 -6.37 -5.28 0.43
C ALA A 140 -5.41 -5.15 -0.77
N GLU A 141 -5.36 -6.15 -1.65
CA GLU A 141 -4.54 -6.11 -2.87
C GLU A 141 -4.99 -4.99 -3.80
N LEU A 142 -6.29 -4.80 -3.99
CA LEU A 142 -6.85 -3.72 -4.81
C LEU A 142 -6.43 -2.34 -4.29
N LEU A 143 -6.49 -2.12 -2.97
CA LEU A 143 -6.05 -0.87 -2.34
C LEU A 143 -4.54 -0.65 -2.50
N ILE A 144 -3.73 -1.70 -2.38
CA ILE A 144 -2.28 -1.60 -2.57
C ILE A 144 -1.96 -1.16 -4.00
N VAL A 145 -2.59 -1.80 -5.00
CA VAL A 145 -2.44 -1.44 -6.41
C VAL A 145 -2.88 0.00 -6.67
N LYS A 146 -4.00 0.44 -6.07
CA LYS A 146 -4.48 1.82 -6.16
C LYS A 146 -3.47 2.82 -5.58
N GLY A 147 -2.89 2.53 -4.41
CA GLY A 147 -1.84 3.35 -3.80
C GLY A 147 -0.58 3.47 -4.66
N GLU A 148 -0.15 2.38 -5.27
CA GLU A 148 0.99 2.37 -6.21
C GLU A 148 0.68 3.18 -7.48
N ARG A 149 -0.55 3.09 -8.01
CA ARG A 149 -0.99 3.92 -9.14
C ARG A 149 -0.92 5.40 -8.80
N PHE A 150 -1.45 5.81 -7.66
CA PHE A 150 -1.39 7.21 -7.21
C PHE A 150 0.04 7.72 -7.03
N LYS A 151 0.94 6.89 -6.49
CA LYS A 151 2.36 7.22 -6.40
C LYS A 151 2.99 7.45 -7.78
N ASN A 152 2.67 6.59 -8.75
CA ASN A 152 3.19 6.72 -10.11
C ASN A 152 2.66 7.98 -10.80
N GLU A 153 1.36 8.27 -10.67
CA GLU A 153 0.76 9.51 -11.18
C GLU A 153 1.36 10.78 -10.56
N TYR A 154 1.79 10.73 -9.30
CA TYR A 154 2.51 11.84 -8.67
C TYR A 154 3.89 12.07 -9.30
N LYS A 155 4.63 10.99 -9.59
CA LYS A 155 5.98 11.07 -10.18
C LYS A 155 6.01 11.45 -11.65
N SER A 156 4.92 11.19 -12.37
CA SER A 156 4.80 11.52 -13.79
C SER A 156 4.43 12.98 -14.06
N LYS A 157 4.28 13.80 -13.01
CA LYS A 157 4.05 15.25 -13.07
C LYS A 157 5.32 16.01 -12.76
#